data_AF-A0A1H3J4L3-F1
#
_entry.id   AF-A0A1H3J4L3-F1
#
_cell.length_a   1.000
_cell.length_b   1.000
_cell.length_c   1.000
_cell.angle_alpha   90.00
_cell.angle_beta   90.00
_cell.angle_gamma   90.00
#
_symmetry.space_group_name_H-M   'P 1'
#
loop_
_entity.id
_entity.type
_entity.pdbx_description
1 polymer ?
#
loop_
_entity_poly.entity_id
_entity_poly.type
_entity_poly.pdbx_seq_one_letter_code
_entity_poly.pdbx_strand_id
1 'polypeptide(L)'
;MIITKVINNNVVSSHDEKGIEVIVMEKGVGFQKKAKDKIEKSKIEKVFHLSNELQDKLAELVSNIPYEYLVLTDEVVAEAGSVLGKKLSKNIYLTLAVFSITDCRNGC
;
A
#
# COMPACT_ATOMS: atom_id res chain seq x y z
N MET A 1 3.12 0.24 16.28
CA MET A 1 2.49 1.01 15.19
C MET A 1 1.08 1.36 15.62
N ILE A 2 0.74 2.64 15.52
CA ILE A 2 -0.58 3.22 15.86
C ILE A 2 -1.12 3.87 14.59
N ILE A 3 -2.39 3.64 14.27
CA ILE A 3 -3.01 4.22 13.09
C ILE A 3 -3.05 5.74 13.24
N THR A 4 -2.42 6.45 12.31
CA THR A 4 -2.50 7.91 12.20
C THR A 4 -3.76 8.29 11.42
N LYS A 5 -3.99 7.60 10.28
CA LYS A 5 -5.10 7.86 9.37
C LYS A 5 -5.55 6.56 8.72
N VAL A 6 -6.86 6.36 8.61
CA VAL A 6 -7.45 5.26 7.83
C VAL A 6 -7.60 5.74 6.39
N ILE A 7 -7.04 4.99 5.44
CA ILE A 7 -7.10 5.32 4.01
C ILE A 7 -8.26 4.55 3.37
N ASN A 8 -8.30 3.23 3.57
CA ASN A 8 -9.44 2.38 3.23
C ASN A 8 -9.48 1.15 4.17
N ASN A 9 -10.33 0.16 3.87
CA ASN A 9 -10.46 -1.05 4.68
C ASN A 9 -9.17 -1.88 4.81
N ASN A 10 -8.24 -1.78 3.89
CA ASN A 10 -7.03 -2.61 3.80
C ASN A 10 -5.72 -1.80 3.88
N VAL A 11 -5.81 -0.47 3.99
CA VAL A 11 -4.66 0.42 3.99
C VAL A 11 -4.84 1.53 5.02
N VAL A 12 -3.80 1.76 5.82
CA VAL A 12 -3.75 2.81 6.84
C VAL A 12 -2.38 3.50 6.82
N SER A 13 -2.32 4.76 7.24
CA SER A 13 -1.06 5.42 7.59
C SER A 13 -0.77 5.21 9.08
N SER A 14 0.51 5.02 9.41
CA SER A 14 1.02 4.85 10.77
C SER A 14 2.40 5.49 10.90
N HIS A 15 2.95 5.51 12.11
CA HIS A 15 4.36 5.83 12.34
C HIS A 15 5.11 4.56 12.75
N ASP A 16 6.31 4.38 12.19
CA ASP A 16 7.24 3.34 12.61
C ASP A 16 7.91 3.69 13.95
N GLU A 17 8.81 2.83 14.42
CA GLU A 17 9.49 3.00 15.71
C GLU A 17 10.45 4.22 15.74
N LYS A 18 10.78 4.77 14.58
CA LYS A 18 11.61 5.98 14.43
C LYS A 18 10.77 7.25 14.30
N GLY A 19 9.44 7.14 14.36
CA GLY A 19 8.53 8.26 14.15
C GLY A 19 8.40 8.68 12.69
N ILE A 20 8.82 7.82 11.75
CA ILE A 20 8.67 8.09 10.31
C ILE A 20 7.30 7.60 9.89
N GLU A 21 6.57 8.43 9.13
CA GLU A 21 5.28 8.04 8.58
C GLU A 21 5.46 6.89 7.57
N VAL A 22 4.57 5.91 7.63
CA VAL A 22 4.57 4.71 6.80
C VAL A 22 3.15 4.34 6.37
N ILE A 23 3.02 3.79 5.17
CA ILE A 23 1.77 3.16 4.74
C ILE A 23 1.82 1.69 5.09
N VAL A 24 0.80 1.21 5.77
CA VAL A 24 0.64 -0.19 6.16
C VAL A 24 -0.50 -0.79 5.37
N MET A 25 -0.23 -1.92 4.71
CA MET A 25 -1.25 -2.73 4.04
C MET A 25 -1.43 -4.05 4.80
N GLU A 26 -2.67 -4.37 5.09
CA GLU A 26 -3.09 -5.66 5.67
C GLU A 26 -4.58 -5.86 5.38
N LYS A 27 -4.97 -7.09 5.08
CA LYS A 27 -6.36 -7.42 4.80
C LYS A 27 -7.27 -7.08 5.98
N GLY A 28 -8.08 -6.03 5.83
CA GLY A 28 -9.00 -5.56 6.86
C GLY A 28 -8.37 -4.64 7.92
N VAL A 29 -7.15 -4.12 7.73
CA VAL A 29 -6.47 -3.26 8.72
C VAL A 29 -7.21 -1.97 9.07
N GLY A 30 -8.02 -1.46 8.14
CA GLY A 30 -8.89 -0.31 8.34
C GLY A 30 -10.33 -0.69 8.68
N PHE A 31 -10.70 -1.97 8.58
CA PHE A 31 -12.07 -2.42 8.81
C PHE A 31 -12.43 -2.29 10.29
N GLN A 32 -13.40 -1.42 10.60
CA GLN A 32 -13.81 -1.04 11.96
C GLN A 32 -12.69 -0.46 12.83
N LYS A 33 -11.59 0.00 12.23
CA LYS A 33 -10.52 0.69 12.93
C LYS A 33 -10.65 2.19 12.75
N LYS A 34 -10.07 2.95 13.69
CA LYS A 34 -9.99 4.41 13.65
C LYS A 34 -8.59 4.88 13.99
N ALA A 35 -8.33 6.16 13.72
CA ALA A 35 -7.11 6.81 14.17
C ALA A 35 -6.91 6.56 15.68
N LYS A 36 -5.67 6.34 16.07
CA LYS A 36 -5.18 5.95 17.40
C LYS A 36 -5.37 4.48 17.79
N ASP A 37 -5.99 3.65 16.96
CA ASP A 37 -6.02 2.21 17.20
C ASP A 37 -4.65 1.57 16.96
N LYS A 38 -4.37 0.47 17.67
CA LYS A 38 -3.15 -0.32 17.47
C LYS A 38 -3.29 -1.23 16.25
N ILE A 39 -2.19 -1.32 15.51
CA ILE A 39 -2.04 -2.28 14.40
C ILE A 39 -1.41 -3.56 14.96
N GLU A 40 -2.02 -4.71 14.66
CA GLU A 40 -1.47 -6.02 14.99
C GLU A 40 -0.31 -6.35 14.05
N LYS A 41 0.92 -6.25 14.55
CA LYS A 41 2.15 -6.46 13.74
C LYS A 41 2.20 -7.84 13.05
N SER A 42 1.57 -8.86 13.62
CA SER A 42 1.56 -10.23 13.08
C SER A 42 0.74 -10.40 11.80
N LYS A 43 -0.16 -9.47 11.51
CA LYS A 43 -1.01 -9.53 10.31
C LYS A 43 -0.50 -8.66 9.18
N ILE A 44 0.44 -7.75 9.46
CA ILE A 44 0.98 -6.81 8.49
C ILE A 44 1.55 -7.57 7.29
N GLU A 45 1.00 -7.32 6.10
CA GLU A 45 1.47 -7.90 4.85
C GLU A 45 2.59 -7.05 4.24
N LYS A 46 2.43 -5.73 4.26
CA LYS A 46 3.41 -4.81 3.67
C LYS A 46 3.49 -3.49 4.44
N VAL A 47 4.70 -2.93 4.50
CA VAL A 47 4.97 -1.58 5.01
C VAL A 47 5.77 -0.78 3.98
N PHE A 48 5.25 0.38 3.59
CA PHE A 48 5.91 1.30 2.67
C PHE A 48 6.48 2.50 3.41
N HIS A 49 7.81 2.55 3.46
CA HIS A 49 8.57 3.73 3.84
C HIS A 49 8.81 4.56 2.57
N LEU A 50 8.08 5.66 2.40
CA LEU A 50 8.18 6.56 1.24
C LEU A 50 8.54 7.97 1.72
N SER A 51 8.99 8.83 0.81
CA SER A 51 8.98 10.26 1.09
C SER A 51 7.53 10.76 1.16
N ASN A 52 7.28 11.83 1.93
CA ASN A 52 5.94 12.37 2.15
C ASN A 52 5.15 12.56 0.84
N GLU A 53 5.76 13.14 -0.20
CA GLU A 53 5.10 13.37 -1.49
C GLU A 53 4.63 12.08 -2.20
N LEU A 54 5.43 11.02 -2.14
CA LEU A 54 5.08 9.73 -2.74
C LEU A 54 4.05 8.98 -1.88
N GLN A 55 4.05 9.25 -0.58
CA GLN A 55 3.16 8.64 0.39
C GLN A 55 1.71 9.09 0.19
N ASP A 56 1.49 10.39 0.00
CA ASP A 56 0.18 10.95 -0.30
C ASP A 56 -0.36 10.44 -1.65
N LYS A 57 0.49 10.41 -2.68
CA LYS A 57 0.13 9.86 -3.99
C LYS A 57 -0.22 8.38 -3.92
N LEU A 58 0.53 7.59 -3.16
CA LEU A 58 0.21 6.19 -2.96
C LEU A 58 -1.12 6.05 -2.22
N ALA A 59 -1.33 6.81 -1.14
CA ALA A 59 -2.56 6.79 -0.37
C ALA A 59 -3.80 7.17 -1.22
N GLU A 60 -3.67 8.13 -2.13
CA GLU A 60 -4.72 8.49 -3.07
C GLU A 60 -5.00 7.37 -4.07
N LEU A 61 -3.97 6.78 -4.67
CA LEU A 61 -4.12 5.68 -5.63
C LEU A 61 -4.77 4.45 -4.97
N VAL A 62 -4.27 4.05 -3.79
CA VAL A 62 -4.80 2.88 -3.07
C VAL A 62 -6.23 3.08 -2.57
N SER A 63 -6.67 4.33 -2.37
CA SER A 63 -8.07 4.63 -2.05
C SER A 63 -9.03 4.33 -3.20
N ASN A 64 -8.53 4.38 -4.44
CA ASN A 64 -9.34 4.26 -5.65
C ASN A 64 -9.29 2.88 -6.32
N ILE A 65 -8.40 1.99 -5.87
CA ILE A 65 -8.23 0.64 -6.42
C ILE A 65 -8.77 -0.44 -5.49
N PRO A 66 -9.40 -1.49 -6.04
CA PRO A 66 -9.71 -2.68 -5.26
C PRO A 66 -8.43 -3.31 -4.72
N TYR A 67 -8.51 -3.88 -3.52
CA TYR A 67 -7.37 -4.44 -2.83
C TYR A 67 -6.78 -5.66 -3.56
N GLU A 68 -7.59 -6.39 -4.30
CA GLU A 68 -7.17 -7.52 -5.13
C GLU A 68 -6.12 -7.11 -6.17
N TYR A 69 -6.25 -5.92 -6.76
CA TYR A 69 -5.25 -5.39 -7.71
C TYR A 69 -3.95 -4.98 -7.02
N LEU A 70 -4.01 -4.54 -5.76
CA LEU A 70 -2.82 -4.26 -4.96
C LEU A 70 -2.04 -5.52 -4.63
N VAL A 71 -2.75 -6.59 -4.27
CA VAL A 71 -2.15 -7.91 -4.02
C VAL A 71 -1.50 -8.43 -5.31
N LEU A 72 -2.22 -8.40 -6.44
CA LEU A 72 -1.68 -8.82 -7.73
C LEU A 72 -0.43 -8.01 -8.13
N THR A 73 -0.47 -6.69 -7.93
CA THR A 73 0.69 -5.82 -8.18
C THR A 73 1.87 -6.23 -7.31
N ASP A 74 1.64 -6.54 -6.04
CA ASP A 74 2.70 -6.99 -5.12
C ASP A 74 3.34 -8.30 -5.57
N GLU A 75 2.52 -9.27 -6.02
CA GLU A 75 2.97 -10.54 -6.58
C GLU A 75 3.83 -10.34 -7.83
N VAL A 76 3.38 -9.50 -8.78
CA VAL A 76 4.13 -9.19 -10.01
C VAL A 76 5.47 -8.52 -9.69
N VAL A 77 5.50 -7.57 -8.75
CA VAL A 77 6.73 -6.89 -8.33
C VAL A 77 7.68 -7.85 -7.62
N ALA A 78 7.16 -8.74 -6.77
CA ALA A 78 7.96 -9.74 -6.09
C ALA A 78 8.61 -10.71 -7.09
N GLU A 79 7.84 -11.21 -8.06
CA GLU A 79 8.32 -12.12 -9.09
C GLU A 79 9.37 -11.43 -9.98
N ALA A 80 9.08 -10.23 -10.48
CA ALA A 80 10.03 -9.47 -11.29
C ALA A 80 11.33 -9.16 -10.51
N GLY A 81 11.24 -8.85 -9.22
CA GLY A 81 12.42 -8.65 -8.36
C GLY A 81 13.24 -9.92 -8.18
N SER A 82 12.58 -11.07 -8.06
CA SER A 82 13.21 -12.40 -7.99
C SER A 82 13.97 -12.72 -9.28
N VAL A 83 13.29 -12.59 -10.43
CA VAL A 83 13.87 -12.85 -11.76
C VAL A 83 15.06 -11.93 -12.05
N LEU A 84 14.97 -10.65 -11.68
CA LEU A 84 16.04 -9.68 -11.92
C LEU A 84 17.16 -9.71 -10.86
N GLY A 85 17.00 -10.49 -9.78
CA GLY A 85 17.91 -10.52 -8.64
C GLY A 85 18.11 -9.16 -7.98
N LYS A 86 17.12 -8.26 -8.08
CA LYS A 86 17.22 -6.85 -7.64
C LYS A 86 15.97 -6.42 -6.91
N LYS A 87 16.16 -5.57 -5.90
CA LYS A 87 15.05 -4.88 -5.25
C LYS A 87 14.52 -3.78 -6.17
N LEU A 88 13.29 -3.95 -6.63
CA LEU A 88 12.61 -2.99 -7.49
C LEU A 88 12.23 -1.72 -6.73
N SER A 89 12.25 -0.60 -7.44
CA SER A 89 11.91 0.72 -6.87
C SER A 89 10.47 0.73 -6.39
N LYS A 90 10.22 1.33 -5.22
CA LYS A 90 8.85 1.49 -4.69
C LYS A 90 7.94 2.30 -5.61
N ASN A 91 8.52 3.11 -6.51
CA ASN A 91 7.77 3.84 -7.54
C ASN A 91 7.06 2.90 -8.52
N ILE A 92 7.51 1.65 -8.68
CA ILE A 92 6.84 0.66 -9.54
C ILE A 92 5.42 0.35 -9.05
N TYR A 93 5.17 0.44 -7.74
CA TYR A 93 3.81 0.27 -7.21
C TYR A 93 2.88 1.40 -7.64
N LEU A 94 3.36 2.65 -7.70
CA LEU A 94 2.58 3.78 -8.22
C LEU A 94 2.27 3.57 -9.71
N THR A 95 3.25 3.12 -10.48
CA THR A 95 3.09 2.90 -11.92
C THR A 95 2.11 1.76 -12.22
N LEU A 96 2.29 0.58 -11.59
CA LEU A 96 1.47 -0.61 -11.85
C LEU A 96 0.04 -0.48 -11.33
N ALA A 97 -0.16 0.18 -10.19
CA ALA A 97 -1.50 0.48 -9.69
C ALA A 97 -2.28 1.35 -10.69
N VAL A 98 -1.63 2.36 -11.31
CA VAL A 98 -2.26 3.22 -12.33
C VAL A 98 -2.59 2.46 -13.61
N PHE A 99 -1.70 1.58 -14.09
CA PHE A 99 -1.98 0.74 -15.26
C PHE A 99 -3.21 -0.13 -15.05
N SER A 100 -3.35 -0.75 -13.86
CA SER A 100 -4.50 -1.58 -13.50
C SER A 100 -5.83 -0.80 -13.53
N ILE A 101 -5.82 0.51 -13.26
CA ILE A 101 -7.01 1.39 -13.34
C ILE A 101 -7.31 1.81 -14.77
N THR A 102 -6.27 2.15 -15.53
CA THR A 102 -6.41 2.80 -16.84
C THR A 102 -6.90 1.81 -17.89
N ASP A 103 -6.57 0.53 -17.75
CA ASP A 103 -7.10 -0.54 -18.59
C ASP A 103 -8.59 -0.81 -18.33
N CYS A 104 -9.07 -0.63 -17.08
CA CYS A 104 -10.49 -0.76 -16.75
C CYS A 104 -11.35 0.44 -17.17
N ARG A 105 -10.78 1.64 -17.36
CA ARG A 105 -11.55 2.85 -17.76
C ARG A 105 -11.65 3.04 -19.28
N ASN A 106 -10.83 2.37 -20.08
CA ASN A 106 -10.80 2.54 -21.54
C ASN A 106 -11.42 1.37 -22.32
N GLY A 107 -12.06 0.39 -21.67
CA GLY A 107 -12.75 -0.68 -22.37
C GLY A 107 -13.54 -1.65 -21.49
N CYS A 108 -14.81 -1.31 -21.26
CA CYS A 108 -15.96 -2.21 -21.25
C CYS A 108 -17.17 -1.39 -21.70
#